data_AF-A0A1M2VZV5-F1
#
_entry.id   AF-A0A1M2VZV5-F1
#
_cell.length_a   1.000
_cell.length_b   1.000
_cell.length_c   1.000
_cell.angle_alpha   90.00
_cell.angle_beta   90.00
_cell.angle_gamma   90.00
#
_symmetry.space_group_name_H-M   'P 1'
#
loop_
_entity.id
_entity.type
_entity.pdbx_description
1 polymer ?
#
loop_
_entity_poly.entity_id
_entity_poly.type
_entity_poly.pdbx_seq_one_letter_code
_entity_poly.pdbx_strand_id
1 'polypeptide(L)'
;MLPFLGNGDKGAERGVKLALIAGIKEGLYDTETLASYLLYRLNVLDPASPAYLRLLPPDTPPVLDVWEFLELLARRLCMLKRGGIPDTPRAAVWFIKWWREEGGLASAAAPALPAYALGEGVQSYRRGWGFDFEWDVNGAEAGRYDEALIQAKMEDCIDRVEKAAKEEERDGGAISSTQEKKRAKEEQRTRQQARSKARLATKRSR
;
A
#
# COMPACT_ATOMS: atom_id res chain seq x y z
N MET A 1 6.81 -6.62 -17.42
CA MET A 1 5.54 -5.91 -17.71
C MET A 1 4.89 -5.61 -16.38
N LEU A 2 4.33 -4.42 -16.18
CA LEU A 2 3.53 -4.10 -14.99
C LEU A 2 2.14 -4.71 -15.17
N PRO A 3 1.59 -5.46 -14.18
CA PRO A 3 0.21 -5.92 -14.25
C PRO A 3 -0.75 -4.71 -14.23
N PHE A 4 -1.97 -4.92 -14.69
CA PHE A 4 -3.02 -3.91 -14.53
C PHE A 4 -3.38 -3.82 -13.04
N LEU A 5 -3.37 -2.61 -12.49
CA LEU A 5 -3.57 -2.37 -11.05
C LEU A 5 -4.94 -1.79 -10.72
N GLY A 6 -5.84 -1.68 -11.70
CA GLY A 6 -7.15 -1.03 -11.56
C GLY A 6 -7.18 0.37 -12.15
N ASN A 7 -8.33 1.02 -12.03
CA ASN A 7 -8.60 2.32 -12.63
C ASN A 7 -8.47 3.47 -11.63
N GLY A 8 -8.15 4.67 -12.13
CA GLY A 8 -8.13 5.91 -11.37
C GLY A 8 -7.20 5.89 -10.16
N ASP A 9 -7.59 6.61 -9.11
CA ASP A 9 -6.76 6.81 -7.92
C ASP A 9 -6.48 5.52 -7.16
N LYS A 10 -7.44 4.58 -7.12
CA LYS A 10 -7.25 3.25 -6.49
C LYS A 10 -6.14 2.45 -7.18
N GLY A 11 -6.11 2.47 -8.51
CA GLY A 11 -5.07 1.79 -9.28
C GLY A 11 -3.70 2.46 -9.14
N ALA A 12 -3.68 3.79 -9.09
CA ALA A 12 -2.45 4.55 -8.84
C ALA A 12 -1.88 4.27 -7.44
N GLU A 13 -2.72 4.28 -6.40
CA GLU A 13 -2.32 3.99 -5.03
C GLU A 13 -1.74 2.58 -4.89
N ARG A 14 -2.37 1.56 -5.52
CA ARG A 14 -1.80 0.20 -5.58
C ARG A 14 -0.41 0.18 -6.20
N GLY A 15 -0.17 0.99 -7.23
CA GLY A 15 1.15 1.15 -7.83
C GLY A 15 2.20 1.68 -6.86
N VAL A 16 1.84 2.68 -6.06
CA VAL A 16 2.71 3.25 -5.02
C VAL A 16 2.98 2.23 -3.91
N LYS A 17 1.94 1.54 -3.42
CA LYS A 17 2.04 0.48 -2.40
C LYS A 17 2.98 -0.64 -2.87
N LEU A 18 2.84 -1.09 -4.12
CA LEU A 18 3.73 -2.11 -4.71
C LEU A 18 5.18 -1.60 -4.88
N ALA A 19 5.38 -0.34 -5.23
CA ALA A 19 6.71 0.26 -5.33
C ALA A 19 7.45 0.25 -3.99
N LEU A 20 6.72 0.53 -2.89
CA LEU A 20 7.30 0.54 -1.55
C LEU A 20 7.81 -0.84 -1.12
N ILE A 21 7.15 -1.92 -1.52
CA ILE A 21 7.55 -3.30 -1.20
C ILE A 21 8.46 -3.94 -2.26
N ALA A 22 9.02 -3.16 -3.19
CA ALA A 22 9.84 -3.64 -4.31
C ALA A 22 9.11 -4.63 -5.26
N GLY A 23 7.77 -4.59 -5.30
CA GLY A 23 6.95 -5.45 -6.16
C GLY A 23 6.95 -5.04 -7.64
N ILE A 24 7.54 -3.88 -7.96
CA ILE A 24 7.62 -3.32 -9.32
C ILE A 24 8.99 -2.69 -9.58
N LYS A 25 9.29 -2.41 -10.85
CA LYS A 25 10.59 -1.84 -11.26
C LYS A 25 10.89 -0.53 -10.52
N GLU A 26 12.10 -0.43 -9.97
CA GLU A 26 12.61 0.78 -9.34
C GLU A 26 12.72 1.95 -10.31
N GLY A 27 12.55 3.18 -9.80
CA GLY A 27 12.62 4.41 -10.59
C GLY A 27 11.35 4.74 -11.39
N LEU A 28 10.28 3.94 -11.28
CA LEU A 28 8.95 4.32 -11.81
C LEU A 28 8.30 5.47 -11.04
N TYR A 29 8.64 5.59 -9.77
CA TYR A 29 8.20 6.67 -8.90
C TYR A 29 9.43 7.43 -8.42
N ASP A 30 9.24 8.74 -8.24
CA ASP A 30 10.20 9.56 -7.53
C ASP A 30 10.33 9.12 -6.06
N THR A 31 11.56 9.10 -5.55
CA THR A 31 11.85 8.57 -4.21
C THR A 31 11.30 9.45 -3.10
N GLU A 32 11.28 10.77 -3.29
CA GLU A 32 10.73 11.71 -2.31
C GLU A 32 9.21 11.59 -2.25
N THR A 33 8.57 11.35 -3.40
CA THR A 33 7.14 11.04 -3.49
C THR A 33 6.80 9.73 -2.77
N LEU A 34 7.59 8.66 -2.97
CA LEU A 34 7.40 7.41 -2.23
C LEU A 34 7.61 7.59 -0.72
N ALA A 35 8.64 8.34 -0.31
CA ALA A 35 8.90 8.66 1.08
C ALA A 35 7.75 9.47 1.71
N SER A 36 7.19 10.43 0.99
CA SER A 36 6.03 11.24 1.41
C SER A 36 4.82 10.36 1.67
N TYR A 37 4.49 9.48 0.73
CA TYR A 37 3.37 8.56 0.88
C TYR A 37 3.59 7.59 2.05
N LEU A 38 4.79 7.03 2.20
CA LEU A 38 5.13 6.16 3.32
C LEU A 38 5.00 6.88 4.67
N LEU A 39 5.55 8.09 4.78
CA LEU A 39 5.45 8.91 6.00
C LEU A 39 3.99 9.17 6.38
N TYR A 40 3.19 9.60 5.40
CA TYR A 40 1.75 9.80 5.57
C TYR A 40 1.06 8.54 6.09
N ARG A 41 1.28 7.38 5.44
CA ARG A 41 0.64 6.12 5.84
C ARG A 41 1.03 5.67 7.24
N LEU A 42 2.29 5.85 7.64
CA LEU A 42 2.75 5.52 8.99
C LEU A 42 2.09 6.42 10.05
N ASN A 43 1.96 7.73 9.78
CA ASN A 43 1.27 8.67 10.67
C ASN A 43 -0.23 8.39 10.77
N VAL A 44 -0.89 7.97 9.69
CA VAL A 44 -2.32 7.60 9.73
C VAL A 44 -2.56 6.35 10.57
N LEU A 45 -1.66 5.37 10.48
CA LEU A 45 -1.77 4.12 11.23
C LEU A 45 -1.54 4.33 12.72
N ASP A 46 -0.53 5.12 13.10
CA ASP A 46 -0.27 5.50 14.48
C ASP A 46 0.12 6.99 14.57
N PRO A 47 -0.84 7.87 14.88
CA PRO A 47 -0.60 9.32 14.93
C PRO A 47 0.29 9.78 16.08
N ALA A 48 0.51 8.96 17.11
CA ALA A 48 1.21 9.39 18.33
C ALA A 48 2.59 8.75 18.46
N SER A 49 2.78 7.51 17.99
CA SER A 49 4.06 6.82 18.02
C SER A 49 4.32 5.99 16.75
N PRO A 50 4.32 6.63 15.56
CA PRO A 50 4.52 5.91 14.31
C PRO A 50 5.89 5.22 14.26
N ALA A 51 5.95 4.09 13.56
CA ALA A 51 7.07 3.15 13.58
C ALA A 51 8.44 3.77 13.19
N TYR A 52 8.44 4.89 12.46
CA TYR A 52 9.66 5.58 12.03
C TYR A 52 10.29 6.45 13.13
N LEU A 53 9.58 6.83 14.21
CA LEU A 53 10.12 7.74 15.22
C LEU A 53 11.40 7.22 15.87
N ARG A 54 11.54 5.89 15.99
CA ARG A 54 12.76 5.26 16.51
C ARG A 54 14.03 5.59 15.70
N LEU A 55 13.86 6.03 14.45
CA LEU A 55 14.95 6.41 13.56
C LEU A 55 15.46 7.82 13.86
N LEU A 56 14.63 8.64 14.49
CA LEU A 56 14.89 10.04 14.78
C LEU A 56 15.46 10.19 16.20
N PRO A 57 15.99 11.36 16.57
CA PRO A 57 16.35 11.65 17.95
C PRO A 57 15.18 11.39 18.91
N PRO A 58 15.45 10.93 20.15
CA PRO A 58 14.45 10.85 21.20
C PRO A 58 13.71 12.19 21.34
N ASP A 59 12.43 12.14 21.71
CA ASP A 59 11.53 13.30 21.87
C ASP A 59 11.12 14.03 20.59
N THR A 60 11.50 13.52 19.41
CA THR A 60 10.97 14.04 18.14
C THR A 60 9.48 13.71 18.03
N PRO A 61 8.57 14.69 17.88
CA PRO A 61 7.16 14.41 17.65
C PRO A 61 6.94 13.84 16.23
N PRO A 62 5.79 13.20 15.96
CA PRO A 62 5.39 12.81 14.61
C PRO A 62 5.52 13.97 13.61
N VAL A 63 6.26 13.74 12.53
CA VAL A 63 6.57 14.74 11.50
C VAL A 63 5.61 14.56 10.33
N LEU A 64 5.02 15.67 9.87
CA LEU A 64 4.05 15.67 8.76
C LEU A 64 4.69 16.06 7.42
N ASP A 65 5.70 16.93 7.45
CA ASP A 65 6.41 17.34 6.24
C ASP A 65 7.53 16.37 5.90
N VAL A 66 7.54 15.89 4.65
CA VAL A 66 8.53 14.93 4.18
C VAL A 66 9.94 15.53 4.19
N TRP A 67 10.07 16.83 3.88
CA TRP A 67 11.38 17.46 3.78
C TRP A 67 12.02 17.64 5.15
N GLU A 68 11.26 18.13 6.12
CA GLU A 68 11.67 18.15 7.53
C GLU A 68 12.11 16.76 8.01
N PHE A 69 11.28 15.74 7.75
CA PHE A 69 11.60 14.35 8.11
C PHE A 69 12.92 13.88 7.48
N LEU A 70 13.10 14.09 6.17
CA LEU A 70 14.30 13.67 5.44
C LEU A 70 15.55 14.43 5.88
N GLU A 71 15.44 15.71 6.24
CA GLU A 71 16.55 16.48 6.80
C GLU A 71 16.98 15.95 8.17
N LEU A 72 16.01 15.69 9.06
CA LEU A 72 16.29 15.11 10.38
C LEU A 72 16.97 13.73 10.25
N LEU A 73 16.45 12.88 9.38
CA LEU A 73 17.01 11.57 9.10
C LEU A 73 18.42 11.66 8.51
N ALA A 74 18.61 12.55 7.52
CA ALA A 74 19.91 12.76 6.89
C ALA A 74 20.96 13.24 7.90
N ARG A 75 20.60 14.18 8.79
CA ARG A 75 21.50 14.64 9.87
C ARG A 75 21.82 13.51 10.84
N ARG A 76 20.81 12.76 11.26
CA ARG A 76 20.97 11.65 12.22
C ARG A 76 21.88 10.54 11.71
N LEU A 77 21.84 10.27 10.41
CA LEU A 77 22.65 9.24 9.74
C LEU A 77 23.93 9.79 9.08
N CYS A 78 24.27 11.05 9.32
CA CYS A 78 25.43 11.72 8.72
C CYS A 78 25.48 11.68 7.18
N MET A 79 24.30 11.71 6.54
CA MET A 79 24.17 11.81 5.09
C MET A 79 24.25 13.28 4.66
N LEU A 80 25.48 13.80 4.57
CA LEU A 80 25.74 15.20 4.27
C LEU A 80 26.49 15.35 2.93
N LYS A 81 26.09 16.35 2.15
CA LYS A 81 26.83 16.86 0.99
C LYS A 81 27.93 17.82 1.45
N ARG A 82 28.75 18.28 0.49
CA ARG A 82 29.74 19.33 0.73
C ARG A 82 29.08 20.56 1.36
N GLY A 83 29.75 21.16 2.34
CA GLY A 83 29.21 22.29 3.10
C GLY A 83 28.26 21.90 4.23
N GLY A 84 28.13 20.61 4.56
CA GLY A 84 27.29 20.14 5.67
C GLY A 84 25.79 20.16 5.36
N ILE A 85 25.42 20.28 4.08
CA ILE A 85 24.04 20.32 3.63
C ILE A 85 23.46 18.89 3.68
N PRO A 86 22.31 18.66 4.32
CA PRO A 86 21.66 17.34 4.33
C PRO A 86 21.39 16.80 2.92
N ASP A 87 21.65 15.51 2.72
CA ASP A 87 21.40 14.80 1.47
C ASP A 87 20.02 14.11 1.50
N THR A 88 18.96 14.89 1.29
CA THR A 88 17.57 14.41 1.36
C THR A 88 17.23 13.31 0.32
N PRO A 89 17.72 13.32 -0.94
CA PRO A 89 17.48 12.20 -1.85
C PRO A 89 18.10 10.89 -1.36
N ARG A 90 19.31 10.95 -0.78
CA ARG A 90 19.96 9.77 -0.19
C ARG A 90 19.19 9.25 1.02
N ALA A 91 18.68 10.16 1.86
CA ALA A 91 17.83 9.79 3.00
C ALA A 91 16.50 9.16 2.54
N ALA A 92 15.89 9.64 1.46
CA ALA A 92 14.65 9.08 0.92
C ALA A 92 14.85 7.63 0.43
N VAL A 93 15.91 7.38 -0.34
CA VAL A 93 16.29 6.03 -0.76
C VAL A 93 16.53 5.12 0.45
N TRP A 94 17.25 5.62 1.45
CA TRP A 94 17.51 4.87 2.67
C TRP A 94 16.22 4.55 3.44
N PHE A 95 15.30 5.51 3.55
CA PHE A 95 14.04 5.33 4.27
C PHE A 95 13.14 4.27 3.63
N ILE A 96 13.05 4.26 2.29
CA ILE A 96 12.33 3.22 1.54
C ILE A 96 13.01 1.86 1.74
N LYS A 97 14.34 1.82 1.75
CA LYS A 97 15.09 0.58 2.03
C LYS A 97 14.80 0.07 3.44
N TRP A 98 14.87 0.95 4.45
CA TRP A 98 14.54 0.62 5.83
C TRP A 98 13.12 0.06 5.94
N TRP A 99 12.15 0.65 5.24
CA TRP A 99 10.78 0.13 5.21
C TRP A 99 10.71 -1.32 4.73
N ARG A 100 11.42 -1.66 3.66
CA ARG A 100 11.45 -3.01 3.09
C ARG A 100 12.11 -4.03 4.01
N GLU A 101 13.10 -3.61 4.78
CA GLU A 101 13.93 -4.52 5.59
C GLU A 101 13.42 -4.66 7.03
N GLU A 102 12.99 -3.58 7.66
CA GLU A 102 12.68 -3.52 9.10
C GLU A 102 11.37 -2.78 9.40
N GLY A 103 11.11 -1.68 8.70
CA GLY A 103 10.00 -0.78 8.97
C GLY A 103 8.64 -1.44 8.78
N GLY A 104 8.49 -2.25 7.73
CA GLY A 104 7.26 -2.98 7.43
C GLY A 104 6.90 -3.98 8.53
N LEU A 105 7.88 -4.77 8.98
CA LEU A 105 7.68 -5.72 10.07
C LEU A 105 7.30 -5.01 11.36
N ALA A 106 7.98 -3.92 11.68
CA ALA A 106 7.72 -3.22 12.92
C ALA A 106 6.44 -2.38 12.89
N SER A 107 5.99 -1.94 11.72
CA SER A 107 4.64 -1.40 11.55
C SER A 107 3.58 -2.50 11.67
N ALA A 108 3.87 -3.73 11.24
CA ALA A 108 2.99 -4.88 11.37
C ALA A 108 3.00 -5.52 12.77
N ALA A 109 3.97 -5.17 13.61
CA ALA A 109 4.00 -5.51 15.04
C ALA A 109 3.06 -4.61 15.87
N ALA A 110 2.42 -3.62 15.23
CA ALA A 110 1.53 -2.65 15.85
C ALA A 110 0.07 -3.09 16.12
N PRO A 111 -0.39 -4.35 15.96
CA PRO A 111 -1.69 -4.73 16.50
C PRO A 111 -1.80 -4.38 17.98
N ALA A 112 -0.71 -4.53 18.75
CA ALA A 112 -0.66 -4.17 20.17
C ALA A 112 -1.05 -2.70 20.43
N LEU A 113 -1.82 -2.47 21.48
CA LEU A 113 -2.10 -1.13 21.92
C LEU A 113 -0.85 -0.51 22.56
N PRO A 114 -0.46 0.71 22.15
CA PRO A 114 0.64 1.42 22.76
C PRO A 114 0.24 1.86 24.17
N ALA A 115 1.22 2.02 25.05
CA ALA A 115 0.98 2.33 26.46
C ALA A 115 0.13 3.60 26.69
N TYR A 116 0.21 4.58 25.78
CA TYR A 116 -0.58 5.80 25.83
C TYR A 116 -2.06 5.59 25.46
N ALA A 117 -2.43 4.45 24.84
CA ALA A 117 -3.80 4.16 24.43
C ALA A 117 -4.76 3.85 25.62
N LEU A 118 -4.21 3.76 26.82
CA LEU A 118 -4.98 3.67 28.07
C LEU A 118 -5.20 5.06 28.71
N GLY A 119 -4.66 6.13 28.12
CA GLY A 119 -4.81 7.50 28.60
C GLY A 119 -6.17 8.11 28.24
N GLU A 120 -6.66 9.00 29.10
CA GLU A 120 -7.92 9.73 28.88
C GLU A 120 -7.78 10.70 27.68
N GLY A 121 -8.55 10.49 26.62
CA GLY A 121 -8.73 11.49 25.56
C GLY A 121 -8.90 10.96 24.13
N VAL A 122 -8.37 9.77 23.80
CA VAL A 122 -8.50 9.22 22.44
C VAL A 122 -9.65 8.22 22.39
N GLN A 123 -10.69 8.54 21.61
CA GLN A 123 -11.91 7.74 21.51
C GLN A 123 -11.76 6.49 20.63
N SER A 124 -10.81 6.52 19.68
CA SER A 124 -10.54 5.42 18.76
C SER A 124 -9.08 5.40 18.30
N TYR A 125 -8.52 4.20 18.18
CA TYR A 125 -7.17 3.94 17.70
C TYR A 125 -7.22 3.17 16.39
N ARG A 126 -6.42 3.58 15.40
CA ARG A 126 -6.27 2.81 14.16
C ARG A 126 -5.18 1.76 14.35
N ARG A 127 -5.45 0.51 13.96
CA ARG A 127 -4.51 -0.61 14.01
C ARG A 127 -4.59 -1.38 12.71
N GLY A 128 -3.60 -2.23 12.45
CA GLY A 128 -3.56 -2.98 11.22
C GLY A 128 -2.22 -3.62 10.94
N TRP A 129 -2.17 -4.36 9.83
CA TRP A 129 -0.92 -4.81 9.23
C TRP A 129 -0.77 -4.18 7.84
N GLY A 130 0.36 -3.52 7.61
CA GLY A 130 0.66 -2.91 6.32
C GLY A 130 -0.27 -1.73 5.96
N PHE A 131 -0.64 -1.62 4.67
CA PHE A 131 -1.37 -0.45 4.16
C PHE A 131 -2.85 -0.67 3.90
N ASP A 132 -3.29 -1.92 3.68
CA ASP A 132 -4.66 -2.21 3.23
C ASP A 132 -5.51 -2.89 4.31
N PHE A 133 -4.86 -3.53 5.28
CA PHE A 133 -5.55 -4.26 6.33
C PHE A 133 -5.49 -3.47 7.63
N GLU A 134 -6.42 -2.53 7.75
CA GLU A 134 -6.55 -1.64 8.89
C GLU A 134 -7.96 -1.68 9.47
N TRP A 135 -8.05 -1.47 10.79
CA TRP A 135 -9.29 -1.40 11.55
C TRP A 135 -9.17 -0.39 12.67
N ASP A 136 -10.32 0.10 13.13
CA ASP A 136 -10.38 0.99 14.29
C ASP A 136 -10.74 0.19 15.55
N VAL A 137 -10.12 0.58 16.66
CA VAL A 137 -10.29 0.06 18.02
C VAL A 137 -10.83 1.18 18.89
N ASN A 138 -12.07 1.06 19.33
CA ASN A 138 -12.66 2.11 20.17
C ASN A 138 -12.18 2.00 21.64
N GLY A 139 -12.41 3.05 22.44
CA GLY A 139 -11.97 3.08 23.84
C GLY A 139 -12.54 1.93 24.70
N ALA A 140 -13.74 1.43 24.41
CA ALA A 140 -14.33 0.30 25.13
C ALA A 140 -13.66 -1.04 24.75
N GLU A 141 -13.25 -1.18 23.49
CA GLU A 141 -12.45 -2.29 23.00
C GLU A 141 -11.01 -2.23 23.53
N ALA A 142 -10.47 -1.03 23.72
CA ALA A 142 -9.08 -0.84 24.14
C ALA A 142 -8.77 -1.50 25.49
N GLY A 143 -9.70 -1.43 26.45
CA GLY A 143 -9.55 -2.07 27.77
C GLY A 143 -9.59 -3.60 27.75
N ARG A 144 -10.04 -4.22 26.65
CA ARG A 144 -10.16 -5.68 26.49
C ARG A 144 -9.46 -6.18 25.23
N TYR A 145 -8.45 -5.45 24.78
CA TYR A 145 -7.79 -5.71 23.51
C TYR A 145 -6.78 -6.85 23.65
N ASP A 146 -7.31 -8.06 23.58
CA ASP A 146 -6.57 -9.32 23.67
C ASP A 146 -6.37 -9.98 22.29
N GLU A 147 -5.65 -11.10 22.27
CA GLU A 147 -5.37 -11.86 21.05
C GLU A 147 -6.64 -12.30 20.32
N ALA A 148 -7.72 -12.63 21.06
CA ALA A 148 -8.98 -13.05 20.48
C ALA A 148 -9.69 -11.90 19.75
N LEU A 149 -9.71 -10.69 20.35
CA LEU A 149 -10.29 -9.52 19.70
C LEU A 149 -9.45 -9.08 18.49
N ILE A 150 -8.13 -9.16 18.60
CA ILE A 150 -7.22 -8.92 17.47
C ILE A 150 -7.59 -9.88 16.33
N GLN A 151 -7.61 -11.19 16.58
CA GLN A 151 -7.94 -12.19 15.57
C GLN A 151 -9.30 -11.94 14.91
N ALA A 152 -10.34 -11.60 15.68
CA ALA A 152 -11.65 -11.29 15.14
C ALA A 152 -11.63 -10.05 14.21
N LYS A 153 -10.91 -8.99 14.60
CA LYS A 153 -10.75 -7.78 13.76
C LYS A 153 -9.97 -8.09 12.48
N MET A 154 -8.99 -8.98 12.55
CA MET A 154 -8.20 -9.44 11.42
C MET A 154 -9.07 -10.20 10.40
N GLU A 155 -9.90 -11.14 10.87
CA GLU A 155 -10.84 -11.90 10.04
C GLU A 155 -11.87 -10.97 9.38
N ASP A 156 -12.50 -10.09 10.16
CA ASP A 156 -13.43 -9.08 9.64
C ASP A 156 -12.79 -8.21 8.55
N CYS A 157 -11.52 -7.87 8.73
CA CYS A 157 -10.78 -7.06 7.77
C CYS A 157 -10.53 -7.83 6.46
N ILE A 158 -10.16 -9.11 6.55
CA ILE A 158 -9.95 -9.98 5.38
C ILE A 158 -11.27 -10.13 4.61
N ASP A 159 -12.37 -10.43 5.30
CA ASP A 159 -13.68 -10.60 4.68
C ASP A 159 -14.14 -9.34 3.93
N ARG A 160 -13.89 -8.16 4.52
CA ARG A 160 -14.17 -6.87 3.86
C ARG A 160 -13.34 -6.69 2.58
N VAL A 161 -12.04 -6.96 2.65
CA VAL A 161 -11.14 -6.84 1.49
C VAL A 161 -11.53 -7.83 0.39
N GLU A 162 -11.84 -9.08 0.74
CA GLU A 162 -12.31 -10.07 -0.22
C GLU A 162 -13.62 -9.66 -0.89
N LYS A 163 -14.58 -9.17 -0.11
CA LYS A 163 -15.86 -8.69 -0.63
C LYS A 163 -15.65 -7.53 -1.60
N ALA A 164 -14.83 -6.55 -1.22
CA ALA A 164 -14.51 -5.41 -2.08
C ALA A 164 -13.81 -5.84 -3.38
N ALA A 165 -12.90 -6.83 -3.32
CA ALA A 165 -12.23 -7.37 -4.49
C ALA A 165 -13.22 -8.07 -5.44
N LYS A 166 -14.16 -8.87 -4.92
CA LYS A 166 -15.22 -9.53 -5.69
C LYS A 166 -16.17 -8.52 -6.35
N GLU A 167 -16.50 -7.44 -5.64
CA GLU A 167 -17.32 -6.34 -6.18
C GLU A 167 -16.58 -5.61 -7.32
N GLU A 168 -15.30 -5.29 -7.15
CA GLU A 168 -14.49 -4.64 -8.19
C GLU A 168 -14.31 -5.52 -9.43
N GLU A 169 -14.13 -6.83 -9.26
CA GLU A 169 -14.08 -7.77 -10.38
C GLU A 169 -15.40 -7.80 -11.15
N ARG A 170 -16.53 -7.82 -10.44
CA ARG A 170 -17.88 -7.77 -11.04
C ARG A 170 -18.11 -6.49 -11.84
N ASP A 171 -17.58 -5.36 -11.37
CA ASP A 171 -17.68 -4.06 -12.03
C ASP A 171 -16.67 -3.89 -13.18
N GLY A 172 -15.90 -4.93 -13.51
CA GLY A 172 -14.90 -4.90 -14.59
C GLY A 172 -13.61 -4.17 -14.21
N GLY A 173 -13.44 -3.78 -12.94
CA GLY A 173 -12.24 -3.09 -12.44
C GLY A 173 -10.97 -3.94 -12.47
N ALA A 174 -11.10 -5.26 -12.67
CA ALA A 174 -9.98 -6.19 -12.78
C ALA A 174 -9.33 -6.28 -14.18
N ILE A 175 -9.96 -5.71 -15.23
CA ILE A 175 -9.51 -5.84 -16.61
C ILE A 175 -9.22 -4.47 -17.22
N SER A 176 -8.08 -4.34 -17.90
CA SER A 176 -7.75 -3.12 -18.63
C SER A 176 -8.61 -2.99 -19.89
N SER A 177 -8.99 -1.76 -20.27
CA SER A 177 -9.67 -1.49 -21.55
C SER A 177 -8.91 -2.03 -22.77
N THR A 178 -7.58 -2.12 -22.69
CA THR A 178 -6.76 -2.75 -23.75
C THR A 178 -6.97 -4.26 -23.80
N GLN A 179 -7.09 -4.91 -22.64
CA GLN A 179 -7.37 -6.36 -22.55
C GLN A 179 -8.79 -6.67 -23.03
N GLU A 180 -9.77 -5.83 -22.70
CA GLU A 180 -11.14 -5.94 -23.22
C GLU A 180 -11.16 -5.87 -24.75
N LYS A 181 -10.52 -4.85 -25.33
CA LYS A 181 -10.41 -4.69 -26.79
C LYS A 181 -9.71 -5.88 -27.44
N LYS A 182 -8.67 -6.43 -26.79
CA LYS A 182 -7.95 -7.61 -27.29
C LYS A 182 -8.87 -8.84 -27.29
N ARG A 183 -9.62 -9.07 -26.21
CA ARG A 183 -10.58 -10.17 -26.07
C ARG A 183 -11.69 -10.09 -27.12
N ALA A 184 -12.29 -8.90 -27.28
CA ALA A 184 -13.33 -8.68 -28.29
C ALA A 184 -12.82 -8.92 -29.73
N LYS A 185 -11.59 -8.51 -30.03
CA LYS A 185 -10.96 -8.76 -31.33
C LYS A 185 -10.68 -10.25 -31.56
N GLU A 186 -10.27 -10.96 -30.52
CA GLU A 186 -10.01 -12.40 -30.56
C GLU A 186 -11.31 -13.19 -30.76
N GLU A 187 -12.38 -12.83 -30.05
CA GLU A 187 -13.74 -13.39 -30.24
C GLU A 187 -14.29 -13.13 -31.64
N GLN A 188 -14.08 -11.93 -32.19
CA GLN A 188 -14.45 -11.67 -33.58
C GLN A 188 -13.68 -12.56 -34.56
N ARG A 189 -12.37 -12.75 -34.35
CA ARG A 189 -11.54 -13.62 -35.19
C ARG A 189 -11.99 -15.08 -35.11
N THR A 190 -12.25 -15.61 -33.92
CA THR A 190 -12.72 -16.99 -33.76
C THR A 190 -14.10 -17.18 -34.41
N ARG A 191 -15.01 -16.21 -34.25
CA ARG A 191 -16.33 -16.23 -34.91
C ARG A 191 -16.22 -16.19 -36.44
N GLN A 192 -15.31 -15.38 -36.98
CA GLN A 192 -15.06 -15.34 -38.43
C GLN A 192 -14.47 -16.67 -38.95
N GLN A 193 -13.53 -17.26 -38.22
CA GLN A 193 -12.95 -18.56 -38.57
C GLN A 193 -13.97 -19.70 -38.49
N ALA A 194 -14.87 -19.69 -37.50
CA ALA A 194 -15.95 -20.66 -37.42
C ALA A 194 -16.91 -20.54 -38.62
N ARG A 195 -17.28 -19.31 -38.99
CA ARG A 195 -18.12 -19.04 -40.18
C ARG A 195 -17.45 -19.49 -41.48
N SER A 196 -16.15 -19.24 -41.65
CA SER A 196 -15.42 -19.64 -42.86
C SER A 196 -15.28 -21.17 -42.95
N LYS A 197 -14.95 -21.84 -41.84
CA LYS A 197 -14.92 -23.31 -41.76
C LYS A 197 -16.28 -23.94 -42.07
N ALA A 198 -17.37 -23.39 -41.51
CA ALA A 198 -18.72 -23.87 -41.79
C ALA A 198 -19.07 -23.75 -43.28
N ARG A 199 -18.78 -22.59 -43.92
CA ARG A 199 -19.00 -22.40 -45.36
C ARG A 199 -18.20 -23.38 -46.22
N LEU A 200 -16.94 -23.65 -45.85
CA LEU A 200 -16.09 -24.63 -46.53
C LEU A 200 -16.62 -26.06 -46.39
N ALA A 201 -17.14 -26.43 -45.22
CA ALA A 201 -17.75 -27.74 -44.99
C ALA A 201 -19.02 -27.94 -45.83
N THR A 202 -19.91 -26.95 -45.88
CA THR A 202 -21.14 -27.02 -46.71
C THR A 202 -20.84 -27.12 -48.20
N LYS A 203 -19.74 -26.51 -48.67
CA LYS A 203 -19.32 -26.56 -50.08
C LYS A 203 -18.65 -27.90 -50.45
N ARG A 204 -18.13 -28.64 -49.47
CA ARG A 204 -17.53 -29.98 -49.65
C ARG A 204 -18.55 -31.12 -49.59
N SER A 205 -19.75 -30.88 -49.07
CA SER A 205 -20.83 -31.87 -48.98
C SER A 205 -21.84 -31.79 -50.14
N ARG A 206 -21.54 -30.99 -51.17
CA ARG A 206 -22.24 -30.93 -52.47
C ARG A 206 -21.30 -31.44 -53.54
#